data_AF-A0A504YEK3-F1
#
_entry.id   AF-A0A504YEK3-F1
#
_cell.length_a   1.000
_cell.length_b   1.000
_cell.length_c   1.000
_cell.angle_alpha   90.00
_cell.angle_beta   90.00
_cell.angle_gamma   90.00
#
_symmetry.space_group_name_H-M   'P 1'
#
loop_
_entity.id
_entity.type
_entity.pdbx_description
1 polymer ?
#
loop_
_entity_poly.entity_id
_entity_poly.type
_entity_poly.pdbx_seq_one_letter_code
_entity_poly.pdbx_strand_id
1 'polypeptide(L)'
;MVDRFITEDATVQELEETFNNQAYSDYYVVFLRLLVSAFMQKHAAFYANFIDEGRTINQFCETEVEPMARESDNIHVAALALAVGLPIAIENCQQSGDLNRIEFPAEVDHFSLSEAADEPHSAHNQASGAGEQSQIDNGSTLTASSPPVTLLYRPGHYDILYRK
;
A
#
# COMPACT_ATOMS: atom_id res chain seq x y z
N MET A 1 -13.72 -17.54 5.76
CA MET A 1 -14.88 -16.68 5.36
C MET A 1 -14.68 -16.16 3.94
N VAL A 2 -13.52 -15.61 3.60
CA VAL A 2 -13.12 -15.33 2.21
C VAL A 2 -12.84 -16.61 1.43
N ASP A 3 -12.38 -17.67 2.11
CA ASP A 3 -12.07 -18.98 1.50
C ASP A 3 -13.23 -19.54 0.69
N ARG A 4 -14.48 -19.27 1.10
CA ARG A 4 -15.69 -19.67 0.36
C ARG A 4 -15.71 -19.15 -1.08
N PHE A 5 -15.16 -17.96 -1.33
CA PHE A 5 -15.07 -17.39 -2.68
C PHE A 5 -13.88 -17.90 -3.49
N ILE A 6 -12.95 -18.63 -2.86
CA ILE A 6 -11.76 -19.19 -3.49
C ILE A 6 -11.91 -20.70 -3.72
N THR A 7 -12.62 -21.39 -2.81
CA THR A 7 -12.72 -22.85 -2.77
C THR A 7 -14.08 -23.41 -3.19
N GLU A 8 -15.14 -22.60 -3.16
CA GLU A 8 -16.48 -22.99 -3.62
C GLU A 8 -16.83 -22.21 -4.89
N ASP A 9 -17.71 -22.76 -5.74
CA ASP A 9 -18.25 -22.10 -6.94
C ASP A 9 -19.22 -20.96 -6.56
N ALA A 10 -18.73 -19.99 -5.78
CA ALA A 10 -19.49 -18.83 -5.36
C ALA A 10 -19.71 -17.87 -6.54
N THR A 11 -20.93 -17.35 -6.64
CA THR A 11 -21.32 -16.44 -7.72
C THR A 11 -20.89 -15.01 -7.43
N VAL A 12 -20.76 -14.18 -8.48
CA VAL A 12 -20.53 -12.72 -8.34
C VAL A 12 -21.65 -12.07 -7.51
N GLN A 13 -22.89 -12.53 -7.66
CA GLN A 13 -24.01 -12.03 -6.88
C GLN A 13 -23.83 -12.29 -5.37
N GLU A 14 -23.42 -13.50 -4.97
CA GLU A 14 -23.17 -13.81 -3.56
C GLU A 14 -22.02 -12.96 -2.97
N LEU A 15 -21.00 -12.68 -3.79
CA LEU A 15 -19.91 -11.79 -3.42
C LEU A 15 -20.45 -10.37 -3.18
N GLU A 16 -21.21 -9.83 -4.13
CA GLU A 16 -21.82 -8.50 -4.00
C GLU A 16 -22.75 -8.41 -2.77
N GLU A 17 -23.59 -9.42 -2.54
CA GLU A 17 -24.47 -9.48 -1.37
C GLU A 17 -23.67 -9.49 -0.05
N THR A 18 -22.54 -10.19 -0.02
CA THR A 18 -21.67 -10.25 1.15
C THR A 18 -20.99 -8.91 1.41
N PHE A 19 -20.43 -8.26 0.38
CA PHE A 19 -19.75 -6.96 0.51
C PHE A 19 -20.70 -5.79 0.75
N ASN A 20 -21.99 -5.92 0.38
CA ASN A 20 -23.04 -4.96 0.70
C ASN A 20 -23.75 -5.23 2.05
N ASN A 21 -23.44 -6.34 2.73
CA ASN A 21 -23.87 -6.53 4.10
C ASN A 21 -23.00 -5.69 5.03
N GLN A 22 -23.60 -4.71 5.71
CA GLN A 22 -22.89 -3.75 6.56
C GLN A 22 -21.91 -4.40 7.55
N ALA A 23 -22.31 -5.48 8.23
CA ALA A 23 -21.48 -6.11 9.24
C ALA A 23 -20.22 -6.76 8.64
N TYR A 24 -20.35 -7.41 7.48
CA TYR A 24 -19.20 -8.00 6.78
C TYR A 24 -18.35 -6.93 6.12
N SER A 25 -18.98 -5.94 5.47
CA SER A 25 -18.29 -4.81 4.85
C SER A 25 -17.42 -4.05 5.86
N ASP A 26 -18.00 -3.67 7.00
CA ASP A 26 -17.27 -2.98 8.07
C ASP A 26 -16.16 -3.83 8.64
N TYR A 27 -16.37 -5.14 8.79
CA TYR A 27 -15.34 -6.06 9.27
C TYR A 27 -14.12 -6.09 8.34
N TYR A 28 -14.34 -6.16 7.02
CA TYR A 28 -13.24 -6.12 6.05
C TYR A 28 -12.55 -4.74 6.02
N VAL A 29 -13.31 -3.65 6.14
CA VAL A 29 -12.73 -2.29 6.21
C VAL A 29 -11.85 -2.15 7.45
N VAL A 30 -12.31 -2.61 8.63
CA VAL A 30 -11.51 -2.61 9.86
C VAL A 30 -10.24 -3.45 9.68
N PHE A 31 -10.35 -4.64 9.11
CA PHE A 31 -9.18 -5.48 8.83
C PHE A 31 -8.14 -4.75 7.98
N LEU A 32 -8.56 -4.10 6.88
CA LEU A 32 -7.65 -3.34 6.01
C LEU A 32 -7.05 -2.13 6.73
N ARG A 33 -7.81 -1.44 7.58
CA ARG A 33 -7.29 -0.33 8.41
C ARG A 33 -6.21 -0.80 9.38
N LEU A 34 -6.43 -1.93 10.05
CA LEU A 34 -5.46 -2.51 10.97
C LEU A 34 -4.21 -3.02 10.24
N LEU A 35 -4.37 -3.57 9.03
CA LEU A 35 -3.25 -3.96 8.18
C LEU A 35 -2.38 -2.75 7.81
N VAL A 36 -3.00 -1.65 7.37
CA VAL A 36 -2.30 -0.39 7.07
C VAL A 36 -1.61 0.17 8.32
N SER A 37 -2.30 0.20 9.47
CA SER A 37 -1.72 0.64 10.74
C SER A 37 -0.48 -0.18 11.10
N ALA A 38 -0.58 -1.50 11.08
CA ALA A 38 0.54 -2.40 11.39
C ALA A 38 1.71 -2.20 10.41
N PHE A 39 1.42 -2.04 9.12
CA PHE A 39 2.45 -1.79 8.11
C PHE A 39 3.17 -0.47 8.36
N MET A 40 2.44 0.63 8.58
CA MET A 40 3.02 1.93 8.87
C MET A 40 3.87 1.91 10.15
N GLN A 41 3.39 1.27 11.22
CA GLN A 41 4.12 1.14 12.48
C GLN A 41 5.40 0.31 12.33
N LYS A 42 5.38 -0.76 11.53
CA LYS A 42 6.59 -1.55 11.21
C LYS A 42 7.65 -0.73 10.47
N HIS A 43 7.22 0.25 9.68
CA HIS A 43 8.08 1.12 8.87
C HIS A 43 8.07 2.57 9.37
N ALA A 44 7.94 2.77 10.68
CA ALA A 44 7.63 4.08 11.28
C ALA A 44 8.64 5.18 10.92
N ALA A 45 9.93 4.88 10.89
CA ALA A 45 10.95 5.87 10.57
C ALA A 45 10.83 6.43 9.14
N PHE A 46 10.37 5.62 8.18
CA PHE A 46 10.05 6.11 6.83
C PHE A 46 8.79 6.98 6.85
N TYR A 47 7.71 6.48 7.46
CA TYR A 47 6.43 7.17 7.44
C TYR A 47 6.40 8.46 8.27
N ALA A 48 7.28 8.59 9.27
CA ALA A 48 7.40 9.79 10.10
C ALA A 48 7.67 11.06 9.28
N ASN A 49 8.27 10.93 8.08
CA ASN A 49 8.55 12.04 7.17
C ASN A 49 7.31 12.59 6.45
N PHE A 50 6.16 11.93 6.57
CA PHE A 50 4.92 12.26 5.83
C PHE A 50 3.77 12.68 6.74
N ILE A 51 4.00 12.76 8.05
CA ILE A 51 3.00 13.17 9.05
C ILE A 51 3.40 14.50 9.69
N ASP A 52 2.47 15.13 10.41
CA ASP A 52 2.71 16.41 11.08
C ASP A 52 3.85 16.34 12.09
N GLU A 53 4.67 17.40 12.14
CA GLU A 53 5.76 17.54 13.10
C GLU A 53 5.26 17.40 14.55
N GLY A 54 6.00 16.62 15.35
CA GLY A 54 5.67 16.39 16.76
C GLY A 54 4.66 15.28 17.03
N ARG A 55 4.12 14.62 15.99
CA ARG A 55 3.33 13.39 16.13
C ARG A 55 4.18 12.16 15.88
N THR A 56 3.93 11.09 16.64
CA THR A 56 4.52 9.77 16.36
C THR A 56 3.65 8.99 15.37
N ILE A 57 4.22 8.01 14.69
CA ILE A 57 3.45 7.13 13.79
C ILE A 57 2.37 6.35 14.52
N ASN A 58 2.65 5.88 15.74
CA ASN A 58 1.65 5.24 16.57
C ASN A 58 0.45 6.17 16.83
N GLN A 59 0.69 7.43 17.24
CA GLN A 59 -0.39 8.41 17.42
C GLN A 59 -1.13 8.74 16.13
N PHE A 60 -0.45 8.79 14.98
CA PHE A 60 -1.09 8.98 13.68
C PHE A 60 -2.02 7.80 13.36
N CYS A 61 -1.54 6.57 13.55
CA CYS A 61 -2.32 5.36 13.33
C CYS A 61 -3.60 5.33 14.19
N GLU A 62 -3.49 5.64 15.48
CA GLU A 62 -4.62 5.61 16.42
C GLU A 62 -5.73 6.64 16.09
N THR A 63 -5.40 7.79 15.48
CA THR A 63 -6.42 8.83 15.22
C THR A 63 -6.86 8.95 13.77
N GLU A 64 -5.98 8.66 12.80
CA GLU A 64 -6.25 8.86 11.37
C GLU A 64 -6.46 7.54 10.62
N VAL A 65 -5.79 6.45 11.02
CA VAL A 65 -5.79 5.19 10.26
C VAL A 65 -6.83 4.20 10.79
N GLU A 66 -6.76 3.88 12.09
CA GLU A 66 -7.56 2.83 12.72
C GLU A 66 -9.05 3.16 12.87
N PRO A 67 -9.46 4.41 13.17
CA PRO A 67 -10.87 4.70 13.38
C PRO A 67 -11.70 4.55 12.11
N MET A 68 -12.89 3.95 12.26
CA MET A 68 -13.88 3.89 11.19
C MET A 68 -14.34 5.29 10.76
N ALA A 69 -14.78 5.40 9.51
CA ALA A 69 -15.25 6.65 8.91
C ALA A 69 -14.22 7.80 8.85
N ARG A 70 -12.94 7.53 9.09
CA ARG A 70 -11.84 8.46 8.77
C ARG A 70 -11.47 8.37 7.29
N GLU A 71 -11.31 9.51 6.64
CA GLU A 71 -10.93 9.54 5.22
C GLU A 71 -9.50 9.02 5.01
N SER A 72 -9.23 8.50 3.82
CA SER A 72 -7.91 7.98 3.44
C SER A 72 -7.25 8.87 2.39
N ASP A 73 -6.13 9.47 2.78
CA ASP A 73 -5.20 10.16 1.89
C ASP A 73 -4.16 9.24 1.23
N ASN A 74 -3.35 9.81 0.34
CA ASN A 74 -2.27 9.14 -0.40
C ASN A 74 -1.35 8.28 0.47
N ILE A 75 -1.03 8.70 1.70
CA ILE A 75 -0.19 7.94 2.63
C ILE A 75 -0.81 6.57 2.99
N HIS A 76 -2.13 6.53 3.17
CA HIS A 76 -2.88 5.31 3.46
C HIS A 76 -2.93 4.38 2.24
N VAL A 77 -3.18 4.95 1.06
CA VAL A 77 -3.25 4.19 -0.20
C VAL A 77 -1.88 3.59 -0.55
N ALA A 78 -0.80 4.36 -0.37
CA ALA A 78 0.57 3.89 -0.56
C ALA A 78 0.91 2.73 0.39
N ALA A 79 0.61 2.90 1.68
CA ALA A 79 0.83 1.84 2.67
C ALA A 79 0.00 0.59 2.38
N LEU A 80 -1.26 0.76 1.96
CA LEU A 80 -2.14 -0.35 1.59
C LEU A 80 -1.59 -1.12 0.39
N ALA A 81 -1.21 -0.42 -0.69
CA ALA A 81 -0.69 -1.04 -1.92
C ALA A 81 0.53 -1.93 -1.63
N LEU A 82 1.45 -1.44 -0.79
CA LEU A 82 2.63 -2.19 -0.36
C LEU A 82 2.29 -3.33 0.60
N ALA A 83 1.37 -3.12 1.54
CA ALA A 83 1.00 -4.15 2.51
C ALA A 83 0.29 -5.36 1.86
N VAL A 84 -0.50 -5.13 0.81
CA VAL A 84 -1.24 -6.19 0.10
C VAL A 84 -0.50 -6.71 -1.13
N GLY A 85 0.56 -6.03 -1.58
CA GLY A 85 1.29 -6.40 -2.79
C GLY A 85 0.46 -6.24 -4.07
N LEU A 86 -0.47 -5.26 -4.12
CA LEU A 86 -1.26 -4.96 -5.32
C LEU A 86 -1.12 -3.48 -5.66
N PRO A 87 -0.82 -3.13 -6.93
CA PRO A 87 -0.68 -1.74 -7.29
C PRO A 87 -2.05 -1.05 -7.33
N ILE A 88 -2.12 0.20 -6.91
CA ILE A 88 -3.35 1.01 -6.86
C ILE A 88 -3.11 2.27 -7.67
N ALA A 89 -4.03 2.59 -8.57
CA ALA A 89 -4.02 3.83 -9.33
C ALA A 89 -5.21 4.71 -8.95
N ILE A 90 -4.98 6.01 -8.82
CA ILE A 90 -6.01 7.01 -8.56
C ILE A 90 -6.06 7.97 -9.74
N GLU A 91 -7.21 8.08 -10.39
CA GLU A 91 -7.50 9.08 -11.41
C GLU A 91 -8.34 10.20 -10.77
N ASN A 92 -7.83 11.44 -10.78
CA ASN A 92 -8.51 12.61 -10.23
C ASN A 92 -9.14 13.42 -11.37
N CYS A 93 -10.45 13.67 -11.26
CA CYS A 93 -11.17 14.52 -12.20
C CYS A 93 -10.97 15.99 -11.86
N GLN A 94 -10.11 16.67 -12.61
CA GLN A 94 -9.94 18.12 -12.45
C GLN A 94 -11.12 18.89 -13.05
N GLN A 95 -11.29 20.12 -12.59
CA GLN A 95 -12.32 21.02 -13.11
C GLN A 95 -12.12 21.37 -14.60
N SER A 96 -10.91 21.16 -15.15
CA SER A 96 -10.63 21.28 -16.59
C SER A 96 -11.22 20.15 -17.44
N GLY A 97 -11.57 19.02 -16.81
CA GLY A 97 -11.95 17.78 -17.50
C GLY A 97 -10.77 16.84 -17.78
N ASP A 98 -9.54 17.23 -17.46
CA ASP A 98 -8.37 16.36 -17.56
C ASP A 98 -8.28 15.42 -16.35
N LEU A 99 -7.93 14.16 -16.60
CA LEU A 99 -7.65 13.18 -15.56
C LEU A 99 -6.17 13.24 -15.18
N ASN A 100 -5.88 13.49 -13.90
CA ASN A 100 -4.55 13.32 -13.35
C ASN A 100 -4.45 11.93 -12.71
N ARG A 101 -3.50 11.11 -13.16
CA ARG A 101 -3.31 9.73 -12.66
C ARG A 101 -2.09 9.64 -11.76
N ILE A 102 -2.31 9.18 -10.53
CA ILE A 102 -1.27 8.82 -9.55
C ILE A 102 -1.26 7.30 -9.43
N GLU A 103 -0.08 6.68 -9.39
CA GLU A 103 0.06 5.24 -9.22
C GLU A 103 0.93 4.92 -8.01
N PHE A 104 0.43 4.03 -7.17
CA PHE A 104 1.11 3.48 -6.00
C PHE A 104 1.52 2.04 -6.32
N PRO A 105 2.83 1.74 -6.36
CA PRO A 105 3.31 0.42 -6.71
C PRO A 105 3.06 -0.60 -5.59
N ALA A 106 3.02 -1.88 -5.96
CA ALA A 106 2.89 -3.03 -5.04
C ALA A 106 4.19 -3.38 -4.32
N GLU A 107 5.32 -3.05 -4.94
CA GLU A 107 6.66 -3.39 -4.47
C GLU A 107 7.51 -2.14 -4.49
N VAL A 108 8.41 -2.04 -3.52
CA VAL A 108 9.45 -1.01 -3.52
C VAL A 108 10.72 -1.70 -3.97
N ASP A 109 11.45 -1.12 -4.92
CA ASP A 109 12.83 -1.53 -5.17
C ASP A 109 13.55 -1.57 -3.81
N HIS A 110 14.20 -2.70 -3.50
CA HIS A 110 14.71 -3.11 -2.18
C HIS A 110 15.59 -2.09 -1.42
N PHE A 111 15.90 -0.94 -2.03
CA PHE A 111 16.79 0.09 -1.53
C PHE A 111 16.12 1.15 -0.63
N SER A 112 14.80 1.37 -0.71
CA SER A 112 14.20 2.58 -0.12
C SER A 112 13.54 2.41 1.26
N LEU A 113 13.22 1.18 1.70
CA LEU A 113 12.57 0.92 2.99
C LEU A 113 13.49 0.27 4.05
N SER A 114 14.68 -0.17 3.64
CA SER A 114 15.60 -0.93 4.49
C SER A 114 16.60 -0.06 5.28
N GLU A 115 16.79 1.21 4.92
CA GLU A 115 17.72 2.12 5.63
C GLU A 115 17.19 2.65 6.97
N ALA A 116 16.01 2.20 7.43
CA ALA A 116 15.36 2.76 8.61
C ALA A 116 15.37 1.83 9.84
N ALA A 117 16.04 0.68 9.78
CA ALA A 117 16.19 -0.25 10.90
C ALA A 117 17.67 -0.46 11.26
N ASP A 118 18.18 0.46 12.09
CA ASP A 118 19.16 0.28 13.18
C ASP A 118 20.55 -0.34 12.88
N GLU A 119 21.63 0.46 13.03
CA GLU A 119 22.92 0.05 13.62
C GLU A 119 23.71 1.29 14.14
N PRO A 120 24.26 1.28 15.38
CA PRO A 120 25.08 2.35 15.94
C PRO A 120 26.61 2.10 15.82
N HIS A 121 27.36 3.17 15.49
CA HIS A 121 28.80 3.43 15.74
C HIS A 121 29.90 2.51 15.17
N SER A 122 30.73 3.04 14.26
CA SER A 122 32.07 3.62 14.56
C SER A 122 33.02 3.64 13.35
N ALA A 123 33.95 4.60 13.35
CA ALA A 123 34.93 4.87 12.30
C ALA A 123 36.10 3.85 12.26
N HIS A 124 36.63 3.50 11.07
CA HIS A 124 38.04 3.74 10.62
C HIS A 124 38.41 3.04 9.28
N ASN A 125 38.95 3.85 8.35
CA ASN A 125 40.00 3.63 7.33
C ASN A 125 40.06 2.49 6.27
N GLN A 126 40.08 2.96 5.01
CA GLN A 126 41.05 2.76 3.90
C GLN A 126 41.33 1.39 3.22
N ALA A 127 41.17 1.45 1.89
CA ALA A 127 42.05 0.99 0.79
C ALA A 127 41.78 -0.33 0.03
N SER A 128 41.55 -0.14 -1.28
CA SER A 128 42.14 -0.85 -2.44
C SER A 128 41.94 -2.37 -2.64
N GLY A 129 41.45 -2.75 -3.82
CA GLY A 129 41.62 -4.11 -4.36
C GLY A 129 40.70 -4.40 -5.54
N ALA A 130 41.26 -4.93 -6.61
CA ALA A 130 40.65 -5.06 -7.93
C ALA A 130 39.88 -6.38 -8.13
N GLY A 131 38.84 -6.33 -8.97
CA GLY A 131 38.35 -7.39 -9.85
C GLY A 131 37.82 -8.68 -9.22
N GLU A 132 36.54 -8.98 -9.45
CA GLU A 132 36.12 -10.23 -10.12
C GLU A 132 34.63 -10.16 -10.47
N GLN A 133 34.36 -10.35 -11.76
CA GLN A 133 33.02 -10.51 -12.32
C GLN A 133 32.57 -11.94 -12.05
N SER A 134 31.48 -12.12 -11.29
CA SER A 134 30.73 -13.37 -11.32
C SER A 134 29.32 -13.09 -11.83
N GLN A 135 29.06 -13.70 -12.99
CA GLN A 135 27.75 -13.87 -13.59
C GLN A 135 26.85 -14.56 -12.57
N ILE A 136 25.80 -13.89 -12.14
CA ILE A 136 24.68 -14.53 -11.46
C ILE A 136 23.57 -14.66 -12.48
N ASP A 137 23.27 -15.91 -12.76
CA ASP A 137 22.19 -16.45 -13.56
C ASP A 137 20.86 -15.78 -13.15
N ASN A 138 20.29 -14.97 -14.05
CA ASN A 138 19.00 -14.30 -13.85
C ASN A 138 17.87 -15.33 -13.86
N GLY A 139 17.70 -16.01 -12.73
CA GLY A 139 16.53 -16.80 -12.42
C GLY A 139 15.29 -15.90 -12.39
N SER A 140 14.55 -15.91 -13.51
CA SER A 140 13.12 -15.61 -13.60
C SER A 140 12.64 -14.41 -12.77
N THR A 141 12.93 -13.19 -13.23
CA THR A 141 12.12 -12.02 -12.86
C THR A 141 10.69 -12.30 -13.32
N LEU A 142 9.81 -12.69 -12.40
CA LEU A 142 8.38 -12.77 -12.65
C LEU A 142 7.82 -11.34 -12.71
N THR A 143 8.24 -10.57 -13.71
CA THR A 143 7.59 -9.32 -14.11
C THR A 143 6.28 -9.68 -14.83
N ALA A 144 5.29 -10.11 -14.05
CA ALA A 144 3.91 -9.94 -14.44
C ALA A 144 3.36 -8.89 -13.48
N SER A 145 3.63 -7.60 -13.74
CA SER A 145 3.04 -6.51 -12.96
C SER A 145 1.52 -6.60 -13.13
N SER A 146 0.83 -7.13 -12.13
CA SER A 146 -0.63 -7.17 -12.08
C SER A 146 -1.17 -5.77 -12.41
N PRO A 147 -2.17 -5.63 -13.29
CA PRO A 147 -2.72 -4.31 -13.57
C PRO A 147 -3.26 -3.69 -12.28
N PRO A 148 -3.09 -2.37 -12.08
CA PRO A 148 -3.51 -1.74 -10.85
C PRO A 148 -5.03 -1.72 -10.70
N VAL A 149 -5.49 -1.87 -9.46
CA VAL A 149 -6.86 -1.49 -9.10
C VAL A 149 -6.98 0.01 -9.32
N THR A 150 -7.88 0.43 -10.22
CA THR A 150 -8.01 1.83 -10.59
C THR A 150 -9.22 2.44 -9.88
N LEU A 151 -8.98 3.54 -9.17
CA LEU A 151 -9.97 4.31 -8.43
C LEU A 151 -10.16 5.69 -9.08
N LEU A 152 -11.39 6.18 -9.10
CA LEU A 152 -11.70 7.57 -9.43
C LEU A 152 -11.81 8.35 -8.12
N TYR A 153 -11.02 9.41 -7.96
CA TYR A 153 -11.14 10.32 -6.83
C TYR A 153 -11.97 11.56 -7.18
N ARG A 154 -12.91 11.87 -6.29
CA ARG A 154 -13.65 13.13 -6.20
C ARG A 154 -13.51 13.64 -4.76
N PRO A 155 -13.59 14.94 -4.47
CA PRO A 155 -13.45 15.44 -3.09
C PRO A 155 -14.34 14.67 -2.11
N GLY A 156 -13.72 13.96 -1.16
CA GLY A 156 -14.39 13.11 -0.15
C GLY A 156 -14.91 11.75 -0.64
N HIS A 157 -14.55 11.30 -1.85
CA HIS A 157 -15.12 10.07 -2.42
C HIS A 157 -14.17 9.31 -3.35
N TYR A 158 -14.22 7.97 -3.28
CA TYR A 158 -13.52 7.05 -4.17
C TYR A 158 -14.52 6.09 -4.81
N ASP A 159 -14.48 5.98 -6.14
CA ASP A 159 -15.25 5.00 -6.91
C ASP A 159 -14.29 4.01 -7.61
N ILE A 160 -14.75 2.79 -7.91
CA ILE A 160 -13.97 1.82 -8.69
C ILE A 160 -14.13 2.12 -10.19
N LEU A 161 -13.02 2.25 -10.91
CA LEU A 161 -13.00 2.47 -12.35
C LEU A 161 -12.61 1.17 -13.08
N TYR A 162 -13.51 0.69 -13.94
CA TYR A 162 -13.24 -0.42 -14.85
C TYR A 162 -12.83 0.11 -16.21
N ARG A 163 -11.63 -0.27 -16.68
CA ARG A 163 -11.21 0.01 -18.06
C ARG A 163 -11.96 -0.91 -19.03
N LYS A 164 -12.29 -0.35 -20.20
CA LYS A 164 -12.87 -1.10 -21.31
C LYS A 164 -11.82 -1.92 -22.05
#